data_AF-A0A4U3KKN5-F1
#
_entry.id   AF-A0A4U3KKN5-F1
#
_cell.length_a   1.000
_cell.length_b   1.000
_cell.length_c   1.000
_cell.angle_alpha   90.00
_cell.angle_beta   90.00
_cell.angle_gamma   90.00
#
_symmetry.space_group_name_H-M   'P 1'
#
loop_
_entity.id
_entity.type
_entity.pdbx_description
1 polymer ?
#
loop_
_entity_poly.entity_id
_entity_poly.type
_entity_poly.pdbx_seq_one_letter_code
_entity_poly.pdbx_strand_id
1 'polypeptide(L)'
;RGLTVQTPAEGYKWNQLGALYQSFYQTYGQMSLESQLIALQDTLEKLLHWIDSLSEDELFLPQQRAWATTKAQWPLWKWIHINSVAPFTSFRTQIHKWKKVCL
;
A
#
# COMPACT_ATOMS: atom_id res chain seq x y z
N ARG A 1 -25.26 -2.09 -0.44
CA ARG A 1 -24.54 -3.02 0.48
C ARG A 1 -23.08 -3.05 0.04
N GLY A 2 -22.14 -2.82 0.95
CA GLY A 2 -20.71 -2.86 0.64
C GLY A 2 -20.22 -4.30 0.41
N LEU A 3 -19.12 -4.43 -0.35
CA LEU A 3 -18.42 -5.71 -0.54
C LEU A 3 -17.62 -6.06 0.72
N THR A 4 -17.53 -7.36 1.03
CA THR A 4 -16.65 -7.82 2.11
C THR A 4 -15.22 -7.82 1.60
N VAL A 5 -14.34 -7.06 2.27
CA VAL A 5 -12.93 -6.92 1.89
C VAL A 5 -12.09 -7.94 2.64
N GLN A 6 -11.27 -8.71 1.92
CA GLN A 6 -10.26 -9.59 2.51
C GLN A 6 -8.92 -8.87 2.57
N THR A 7 -8.24 -8.90 3.72
CA THR A 7 -6.92 -8.30 3.91
C THR A 7 -5.89 -9.39 4.29
N PRO A 8 -4.65 -9.33 3.76
CA PRO A 8 -4.07 -8.28 2.91
C PRO A 8 -4.54 -8.28 1.45
N ALA A 9 -4.98 -9.42 0.92
CA ALA A 9 -5.53 -9.57 -0.42
C ALA A 9 -6.36 -10.85 -0.48
N GLU A 10 -7.23 -10.98 -1.48
CA GLU A 10 -7.96 -12.23 -1.72
C GLU A 10 -6.98 -13.39 -1.96
N GLY A 11 -7.19 -14.51 -1.28
CA GLY A 11 -6.32 -15.69 -1.39
C GLY A 11 -5.01 -15.62 -0.58
N TYR A 12 -4.72 -14.51 0.12
CA TYR A 12 -3.52 -14.35 0.93
C TYR A 12 -3.85 -14.06 2.40
N LYS A 13 -3.05 -14.62 3.30
CA LYS A 13 -3.09 -14.33 4.75
C LYS A 13 -1.90 -13.46 5.17
N TRP A 14 -2.01 -12.78 6.31
CA TRP A 14 -0.94 -11.95 6.88
C TRP A 14 0.37 -12.72 7.18
N ASN A 15 0.32 -14.04 7.33
CA ASN A 15 1.51 -14.87 7.49
C ASN A 15 2.11 -15.36 6.14
N GLN A 16 1.54 -14.93 5.00
CA GLN A 16 1.96 -15.31 3.65
C GLN A 16 2.46 -14.11 2.84
N LEU A 17 2.98 -13.07 3.51
CA LEU A 17 3.42 -11.84 2.84
C LEU A 17 4.52 -12.09 1.79
N GLY A 18 5.41 -13.06 1.99
CA GLY A 18 6.42 -13.40 0.97
C GLY A 18 5.80 -13.88 -0.35
N ALA A 19 4.76 -14.73 -0.29
CA ALA A 19 4.04 -15.16 -1.48
C ALA A 19 3.27 -14.00 -2.13
N LEU A 20 2.67 -13.13 -1.31
CA LEU A 20 2.01 -11.92 -1.79
C LEU A 20 3.01 -10.99 -2.52
N TYR A 21 4.20 -10.76 -1.97
CA TYR A 21 5.24 -9.96 -2.62
C TYR A 21 5.70 -10.59 -3.94
N GLN A 22 5.83 -11.91 -4.00
CA GLN A 22 6.15 -12.60 -5.24
C GLN A 22 5.09 -12.35 -6.32
N SER A 23 3.81 -12.30 -5.94
CA SER A 23 2.74 -11.99 -6.87
C SER A 23 2.84 -10.58 -7.44
N PHE A 24 3.35 -9.59 -6.68
CA PHE A 24 3.59 -8.25 -7.20
C PHE A 24 4.64 -8.25 -8.32
N TYR A 25 5.72 -9.02 -8.16
CA TYR A 25 6.74 -9.15 -9.22
C TYR A 25 6.21 -9.88 -10.45
N GLN A 26 5.35 -10.88 -10.27
CA GLN A 26 4.73 -11.59 -11.40
C GLN A 26 3.77 -10.69 -12.18
N THR A 27 2.98 -9.88 -11.48
CA THR A 27 1.97 -9.01 -12.08
C THR A 27 2.58 -7.77 -12.73
N TYR A 28 3.52 -7.09 -12.05
CA TYR A 28 4.03 -5.78 -12.48
C TYR A 28 5.48 -5.80 -12.96
N GLY A 29 6.25 -6.85 -12.66
CA GLY A 29 7.69 -6.88 -12.92
C GLY A 29 8.08 -6.97 -14.41
N GLN A 30 7.14 -7.33 -15.28
CA GLN A 30 7.36 -7.34 -16.74
C GLN A 30 7.09 -5.98 -17.40
N MET A 31 6.52 -5.02 -16.67
CA MET A 31 6.29 -3.67 -17.18
C MET A 31 7.61 -2.89 -17.28
N SER A 32 7.71 -1.98 -18.24
CA SER A 32 8.83 -1.04 -18.30
C SER A 32 8.86 -0.15 -17.05
N LEU A 33 10.04 0.38 -16.70
CA LEU A 33 10.18 1.30 -15.58
C LEU A 33 9.26 2.53 -15.72
N GLU A 34 9.16 3.08 -16.93
CA GLU A 34 8.27 4.22 -17.23
C GLU A 34 6.81 3.89 -16.94
N SER A 35 6.33 2.73 -17.41
CA SER A 35 4.95 2.31 -17.14
C SER A 35 4.70 2.05 -15.65
N GLN A 36 5.67 1.52 -14.92
CA GLN A 36 5.56 1.35 -13.46
C GLN A 36 5.49 2.70 -12.73
N LEU A 37 6.27 3.70 -13.16
CA LEU A 37 6.24 5.05 -12.58
C LEU A 37 4.90 5.74 -12.83
N ILE A 38 4.35 5.65 -14.05
CA ILE A 38 3.04 6.20 -14.39
C ILE A 38 1.96 5.54 -13.53
N ALA A 39 1.93 4.21 -13.46
CA ALA A 39 0.93 3.49 -12.66
C ALA A 39 1.01 3.83 -11.16
N LEU A 40 2.22 4.04 -10.63
CA LEU A 40 2.43 4.46 -9.24
C LEU A 40 1.93 5.89 -9.02
N GLN A 41 2.21 6.81 -9.94
CA GLN A 41 1.73 8.20 -9.90
C GLN A 41 0.20 8.26 -9.90
N ASP A 42 -0.45 7.55 -10.83
CA ASP A 42 -1.91 7.47 -10.90
C ASP A 42 -2.53 6.90 -9.61
N THR A 43 -1.85 5.90 -9.02
CA THR A 43 -2.29 5.29 -7.75
C THR A 43 -2.15 6.27 -6.58
N LEU A 44 -1.08 7.06 -6.56
CA LEU A 44 -0.86 8.09 -5.54
C LEU A 44 -1.90 9.21 -5.63
N GLU A 45 -2.25 9.66 -6.83
CA GLU A 45 -3.29 10.68 -7.04
C GLU A 45 -4.66 10.19 -6.54
N LYS A 46 -5.02 8.94 -6.84
CA LYS A 46 -6.24 8.30 -6.32
C LYS A 46 -6.21 8.20 -4.78
N LEU A 47 -5.06 7.86 -4.20
CA LEU A 47 -4.88 7.79 -2.76
C LEU A 47 -5.09 9.16 -2.11
N LEU A 48 -4.50 10.22 -2.66
CA LEU A 48 -4.64 11.57 -2.15
C LEU A 48 -6.09 12.05 -2.24
N HIS A 49 -6.73 11.87 -3.39
CA HIS A 49 -8.15 12.21 -3.56
C HIS A 49 -9.05 11.45 -2.58
N TRP A 50 -8.75 10.16 -2.34
CA TRP A 50 -9.48 9.39 -1.34
C TRP A 50 -9.27 9.95 0.07
N ILE A 51 -8.05 10.32 0.46
CA ILE A 51 -7.76 10.92 1.77
C ILE A 51 -8.53 12.24 1.95
N ASP A 52 -8.54 13.09 0.93
CA ASP A 52 -9.27 14.37 0.95
C ASP A 52 -10.79 14.19 1.09
N SER A 53 -11.32 13.03 0.71
CA SER A 53 -12.74 12.69 0.85
C SER A 53 -13.13 12.16 2.25
N LEU A 54 -12.16 11.82 3.09
CA LEU A 54 -12.41 11.28 4.43
C LEU A 54 -12.63 12.39 5.46
N SER A 55 -13.53 12.16 6.42
CA SER A 55 -13.60 13.03 7.60
C SER A 55 -12.40 12.80 8.54
N GLU A 56 -12.14 13.75 9.43
CA GLU A 56 -11.11 13.59 10.47
C GLU A 56 -11.36 12.34 11.33
N ASP A 57 -12.61 12.11 11.73
CA ASP A 57 -12.99 10.92 12.49
C ASP A 57 -12.67 9.64 11.71
N GLU A 58 -13.04 9.59 10.42
CA GLU A 58 -12.77 8.43 9.57
C GLU A 58 -11.26 8.14 9.45
N LEU A 59 -10.46 9.20 9.36
CA LEU A 59 -9.01 9.10 9.18
C LEU A 59 -8.28 8.73 10.48
N PHE A 60 -8.67 9.33 11.60
CA PHE A 60 -7.92 9.32 12.85
C PHE A 60 -8.48 8.39 13.94
N LEU A 61 -9.77 8.06 13.93
CA LEU A 61 -10.37 7.16 14.91
C LEU A 61 -10.33 5.69 14.43
N PRO A 62 -10.31 4.71 15.36
CA PRO A 62 -10.46 3.31 15.01
C PRO A 62 -11.90 2.97 14.63
N GLN A 63 -12.10 1.79 14.03
CA GLN A 63 -13.41 1.19 13.71
C GLN A 63 -14.27 1.93 12.66
N GLN A 64 -13.66 2.84 11.90
CA GLN A 64 -14.35 3.65 10.89
C GLN A 64 -14.58 2.91 9.56
N ARG A 65 -13.84 1.83 9.33
CA ARG A 65 -13.98 0.95 8.16
C ARG A 65 -13.87 -0.51 8.60
N ALA A 66 -14.80 -1.34 8.14
CA ALA A 66 -14.85 -2.76 8.49
C ALA A 66 -13.56 -3.54 8.18
N TRP A 67 -12.85 -3.18 7.10
CA TRP A 67 -11.59 -3.81 6.72
C TRP A 67 -10.40 -3.38 7.59
N ALA A 68 -10.49 -2.22 8.26
CA ALA A 68 -9.46 -1.70 9.16
C ALA A 68 -9.64 -2.18 10.60
N THR A 69 -10.79 -2.80 10.92
CA THR A 69 -11.14 -3.38 12.23
C THR A 69 -10.42 -4.70 12.50
N THR A 70 -9.09 -4.71 12.38
CA THR A 70 -8.25 -5.84 12.80
C THR A 70 -8.16 -5.91 14.33
N LYS A 71 -7.61 -6.99 14.91
CA LYS A 71 -7.41 -7.10 16.37
C LYS A 71 -6.64 -5.91 16.97
N ALA A 72 -5.77 -5.28 16.18
CA ALA A 72 -4.98 -4.12 16.61
C ALA A 72 -5.74 -2.78 16.54
N GLN A 73 -6.93 -2.76 15.93
CA GLN A 73 -7.83 -1.59 15.87
C GLN A 73 -7.13 -0.35 15.31
N TRP A 74 -6.41 -0.49 14.20
CA TRP A 74 -5.67 0.63 13.63
C TRP A 74 -6.60 1.63 12.94
N PRO A 75 -6.45 2.94 13.19
CA PRO A 75 -7.10 3.98 12.39
C PRO A 75 -6.55 3.98 10.95
N LEU A 76 -7.30 4.60 10.02
CA LEU A 76 -6.96 4.56 8.60
C LEU A 76 -5.60 5.17 8.27
N TRP A 77 -5.20 6.25 8.95
CA TRP A 77 -3.91 6.89 8.69
C TRP A 77 -2.73 5.93 8.87
N LYS A 78 -2.82 4.95 9.78
CA LYS A 78 -1.75 3.95 9.96
C LYS A 78 -1.63 3.04 8.74
N TRP A 79 -2.76 2.59 8.20
CA TRP A 79 -2.79 1.76 6.98
C TRP A 79 -2.22 2.51 5.78
N ILE A 80 -2.57 3.79 5.64
CA ILE A 80 -2.02 4.67 4.61
C ILE A 80 -0.51 4.79 4.81
N HIS A 81 -0.05 5.13 6.02
CA HIS A 81 1.35 5.36 6.34
C HIS A 81 2.25 4.15 6.04
N ILE A 82 1.85 2.95 6.47
CA ILE A 82 2.65 1.72 6.27
C ILE A 82 2.72 1.27 4.81
N ASN A 83 1.82 1.74 3.93
CA ASN A 83 1.79 1.40 2.51
C ASN A 83 2.29 2.54 1.60
N SER A 84 2.61 3.71 2.16
CA SER A 84 3.09 4.88 1.41
C SER A 84 4.39 5.42 2.01
N VAL A 85 4.30 6.32 2.99
CA VAL A 85 5.44 7.02 3.59
C VAL A 85 6.54 6.06 4.03
N ALA A 86 6.22 5.04 4.84
CA ALA A 86 7.22 4.11 5.36
C ALA A 86 7.96 3.30 4.26
N PRO A 87 7.26 2.65 3.31
CA PRO A 87 7.93 1.98 2.21
C PRO A 87 8.67 2.96 1.29
N PHE A 88 8.12 4.13 0.95
CA PHE A 88 8.83 5.11 0.12
C PHE A 88 10.16 5.56 0.74
N THR A 89 10.20 5.78 2.06
CA THR A 89 11.46 6.10 2.76
C THR A 89 12.46 4.95 2.71
N SER A 90 12.01 3.73 3.01
CA SER A 90 12.90 2.56 3.06
C SER A 90 13.39 2.12 1.67
N PHE A 91 12.50 2.00 0.68
CA PHE A 91 12.86 1.63 -0.69
C PHE A 91 13.70 2.69 -1.40
N ARG A 92 13.52 3.99 -1.09
CA ARG A 92 14.43 5.03 -1.58
C ARG A 92 15.89 4.75 -1.18
N THR A 93 16.11 4.35 0.07
CA THR A 93 17.44 4.01 0.59
C THR A 93 18.01 2.78 -0.14
N GLN A 94 17.18 1.76 -0.38
CA GLN A 94 17.57 0.56 -1.12
C GLN A 94 17.95 0.87 -2.57
N ILE A 95 17.14 1.66 -3.29
CA ILE A 95 17.42 2.08 -4.68
C ILE A 95 18.69 2.92 -4.74
N HIS A 96 18.90 3.86 -3.81
CA HIS A 96 20.14 4.63 -3.74
C HIS A 96 21.38 3.73 -3.56
N LYS A 97 21.30 2.74 -2.67
CA LYS A 97 22.38 1.77 -2.47
C LYS A 97 22.65 0.96 -3.74
N TRP A 98 21.59 0.48 -4.41
CA TRP A 98 21.69 -0.25 -5.67
C TRP A 98 22.37 0.60 -6.76
N LYS A 99 21.93 1.86 -6.93
CA LYS A 99 22.52 2.78 -7.91
C LYS A 99 24.02 2.96 -7.69
N LYS A 100 24.48 3.11 -6.44
CA LYS A 100 25.91 3.25 -6.13
C LYS A 100 26.77 2.02 -6.47
N VAL A 101 26.17 0.84 -6.53
CA VAL A 101 26.89 -0.42 -6.78
C VAL A 101 26.84 -0.81 -8.25
N CYS A 102 25.76 -0.44 -8.94
CA CYS A 102 25.46 -0.91 -10.30
C CYS A 102 25.67 0.15 -11.40
N LEU A 103 25.75 1.43 -11.03
CA LEU A 103 26.02 2.56 -11.93
C LEU A 103 27.32 3.25 -11.52
#